data_AF-A0A7X2XLY6-F1
#
_entry.id   AF-A0A7X2XLY6-F1
#
_cell.length_a   1.000
_cell.length_b   1.000
_cell.length_c   1.000
_cell.angle_alpha   90.00
_cell.angle_beta   90.00
_cell.angle_gamma   90.00
#
_symmetry.space_group_name_H-M   'P 1'
#
loop_
_entity.id
_entity.type
_entity.pdbx_description
1 polymer ?
#
loop_
_entity_poly.entity_id
_entity_poly.type
_entity_poly.pdbx_seq_one_letter_code
_entity_poly.pdbx_strand_id
1 'polypeptide(L)'
;VREINLGGGFMKLFMENRLKEFFLSLMEIYKKYDIDSTVTTIIEPGSAITSFSAYMITSPVNVSEVNEQQVITLDTSIYTNTLWFVPHIITTLNSSSKERYSTILYGNTCYEHDKYKMKVSLPRLTQNSSIV
;
A
#
# COMPACT_ATOMS: atom_id res chain seq x y z
N VAL A 1 -3.28 -28.29 25.30
CA VAL A 1 -3.10 -26.96 24.65
C VAL A 1 -4.33 -26.13 25.00
N ARG A 2 -4.18 -24.87 25.43
CA ARG A 2 -5.33 -23.99 25.76
C ARG A 2 -5.60 -22.93 24.70
N GLU A 3 -4.59 -22.66 23.87
CA GLU A 3 -4.65 -21.62 22.86
C GLU A 3 -3.88 -22.05 21.62
N ILE A 4 -4.39 -21.69 20.45
CA ILE A 4 -3.73 -21.79 19.15
C ILE A 4 -3.72 -20.39 18.54
N ASN A 5 -2.53 -19.79 18.40
CA ASN A 5 -2.37 -18.52 17.69
C ASN A 5 -1.92 -18.81 16.26
N LEU A 6 -2.74 -18.42 15.28
CA LEU A 6 -2.47 -18.60 13.85
C LEU A 6 -1.65 -17.44 13.25
N GLY A 7 -1.36 -16.41 14.03
CA GLY A 7 -0.65 -15.21 13.60
C GLY A 7 -1.44 -14.42 12.55
N GLY A 8 -0.73 -13.72 11.66
CA GLY A 8 -1.29 -12.89 10.59
C GLY A 8 -1.22 -13.54 9.20
N GLY A 9 -0.96 -12.73 8.16
CA GLY A 9 -0.80 -13.22 6.78
C GLY A 9 -2.09 -13.38 5.97
N PHE A 10 -3.21 -12.85 6.48
CA PHE A 10 -4.54 -12.97 5.85
C PHE A 10 -4.77 -12.12 4.61
N MET A 11 -3.82 -11.26 4.20
CA MET A 11 -3.99 -10.31 3.10
C MET A 11 -4.38 -11.00 1.79
N LYS A 12 -3.68 -12.07 1.40
CA LYS A 12 -4.00 -12.80 0.17
C LYS A 12 -5.39 -13.42 0.22
N LEU A 13 -5.76 -14.03 1.35
CA LEU A 13 -7.08 -14.62 1.55
C LEU A 13 -8.19 -13.56 1.51
N PHE A 14 -7.94 -12.38 2.06
CA PHE A 14 -8.86 -11.25 1.98
C PHE A 14 -9.03 -10.78 0.53
N MET A 15 -7.94 -10.56 -0.20
CA MET A 15 -7.96 -10.12 -1.60
C MET A 15 -8.64 -11.11 -2.55
N GLU A 16 -8.50 -12.41 -2.29
CA GLU A 16 -9.13 -13.47 -3.07
C GLU A 16 -10.57 -13.79 -2.60
N ASN A 17 -11.06 -13.11 -1.56
CA ASN A 17 -12.35 -13.38 -0.91
C ASN A 17 -12.49 -14.82 -0.37
N ARG A 18 -11.39 -15.39 0.16
CA ARG A 18 -11.26 -16.79 0.60
C ARG A 18 -11.19 -17.00 2.11
N LEU A 19 -11.38 -15.94 2.91
CA LEU A 19 -11.34 -16.04 4.37
C LEU A 19 -12.40 -17.02 4.90
N LYS A 20 -13.59 -17.00 4.32
CA LYS A 20 -14.67 -17.91 4.71
C LYS A 20 -14.29 -19.37 4.50
N GLU A 21 -13.80 -19.73 3.30
CA GLU A 21 -13.37 -21.11 3.04
C GLU A 21 -12.23 -21.54 3.95
N PHE A 22 -11.26 -20.64 4.19
CA PHE A 22 -10.17 -20.91 5.13
C PHE A 22 -10.68 -21.29 6.52
N PHE A 23 -11.59 -20.50 7.11
CA PHE A 23 -12.13 -20.80 8.44
C PHE A 23 -13.00 -22.05 8.46
N LEU A 24 -13.73 -22.35 7.39
CA LEU A 24 -14.47 -23.61 7.27
C LEU A 24 -13.52 -24.82 7.25
N SER A 25 -12.46 -24.78 6.44
CA SER A 25 -11.45 -25.83 6.41
C SER A 25 -10.71 -25.96 7.75
N LEU A 26 -10.46 -24.85 8.44
CA LEU A 26 -9.87 -24.88 9.79
C LEU A 26 -10.78 -25.61 10.78
N MET A 27 -12.09 -25.34 10.76
CA MET A 27 -13.07 -26.04 11.60
C MET A 27 -13.11 -27.55 11.31
N GLU A 28 -12.99 -27.95 10.04
CA GLU A 28 -12.91 -29.37 9.66
C GLU A 28 -11.65 -30.04 10.21
N ILE A 29 -10.50 -29.35 10.16
CA ILE A 29 -9.25 -29.84 10.74
C ILE A 29 -9.40 -29.99 12.25
N TYR A 30 -9.97 -29.00 12.94
CA TYR A 30 -10.15 -29.06 14.39
C TYR A 30 -11.01 -30.25 14.80
N LYS A 31 -12.11 -30.48 14.07
CA LYS A 31 -12.95 -31.66 14.27
C LYS A 31 -12.20 -32.97 14.03
N LYS A 32 -11.39 -33.04 12.97
CA LYS A 32 -10.63 -34.25 12.62
C LYS A 32 -9.61 -34.65 13.70
N TYR A 33 -9.00 -33.66 14.36
CA TYR A 33 -7.98 -33.87 15.38
C TYR A 33 -8.52 -33.76 16.81
N ASP A 34 -9.84 -33.76 16.98
CA ASP A 34 -10.52 -33.63 18.28
C ASP A 34 -10.00 -32.45 19.12
N ILE A 35 -9.75 -31.32 18.43
CA ILE A 35 -9.37 -30.07 19.08
C ILE A 35 -10.60 -29.54 19.82
N ASP A 36 -10.53 -29.60 21.14
CA ASP A 36 -11.62 -29.20 22.02
C ASP A 36 -12.07 -27.76 21.76
N SER A 37 -13.38 -27.55 21.76
CA SER A 37 -14.07 -26.26 21.81
C SER A 37 -13.58 -25.31 22.91
N THR A 38 -12.95 -25.81 23.98
CA THR A 38 -12.32 -25.00 25.03
C THR A 38 -10.98 -24.38 24.61
N VAL A 39 -10.40 -24.83 23.50
CA VAL A 39 -9.16 -24.26 22.95
C VAL A 39 -9.49 -22.95 22.24
N THR A 40 -8.93 -21.85 22.74
CA THR A 40 -9.10 -20.54 22.12
C THR A 40 -8.24 -20.42 20.86
N THR A 41 -8.81 -19.94 19.76
CA THR A 41 -8.05 -19.64 18.54
C THR A 41 -7.91 -18.14 18.37
N ILE A 42 -6.67 -17.69 18.21
CA ILE A 42 -6.33 -16.28 18.01
C ILE A 42 -5.82 -16.09 16.58
N ILE A 43 -6.24 -14.98 15.96
CA ILE A 43 -5.73 -14.50 14.68
C ILE A 43 -5.24 -13.05 14.86
N GLU A 44 -4.20 -12.68 14.13
CA GLU A 44 -3.55 -11.36 14.17
C GLU A 44 -3.53 -10.68 12.79
N PRO A 45 -4.69 -10.45 12.14
CA PRO A 45 -4.76 -9.89 10.79
C PRO A 45 -4.49 -8.38 10.78
N GLY A 46 -3.21 -7.97 10.83
CA GLY A 46 -2.84 -6.55 10.72
C GLY A 46 -3.16 -5.97 9.34
N SER A 47 -2.34 -6.31 8.35
CA SER A 47 -2.45 -5.78 6.98
C SER A 47 -3.84 -5.98 6.34
N ALA A 48 -4.46 -7.15 6.53
CA ALA A 48 -5.76 -7.45 5.93
C ALA A 48 -6.89 -6.53 6.42
N ILE A 49 -6.75 -5.97 7.64
CA ILE A 49 -7.72 -5.01 8.18
C ILE A 49 -7.38 -3.58 7.74
N THR A 50 -6.11 -3.20 7.80
CA THR A 50 -5.71 -1.77 7.72
C THR A 50 -5.26 -1.30 6.35
N SER A 51 -4.88 -2.18 5.43
CA SER A 51 -4.23 -1.74 4.17
C SER A 51 -5.15 -1.00 3.21
N PHE A 52 -6.47 -1.06 3.42
CA PHE A 52 -7.47 -0.38 2.59
C PHE A 52 -8.22 0.72 3.35
N SER A 53 -7.85 1.01 4.59
CA SER A 53 -8.57 1.98 5.43
C SER A 53 -8.05 3.41 5.29
N ALA A 54 -6.92 3.62 4.61
CA ALA A 54 -6.30 4.93 4.48
C ALA A 54 -5.57 5.09 3.14
N TYR A 55 -5.51 6.33 2.67
CA TYR A 55 -4.75 6.76 1.51
C TYR A 55 -3.85 7.93 1.90
N MET A 56 -2.66 8.00 1.33
CA MET A 56 -1.79 9.16 1.47
C MET A 56 -2.04 10.09 0.28
N ILE A 57 -2.52 11.31 0.55
CA ILE A 57 -2.69 12.33 -0.48
C ILE A 57 -1.52 13.31 -0.34
N THR A 58 -0.84 13.58 -1.45
CA THR A 58 0.32 14.49 -1.52
C THR A 58 0.22 15.39 -2.72
N SER A 59 0.84 16.58 -2.63
CA SER A 59 0.89 17.54 -3.72
C SER A 59 2.31 17.82 -4.21
N PRO A 60 2.50 18.07 -5.52
CA PRO A 60 3.76 18.56 -6.05
C PRO A 60 4.14 19.93 -5.48
N VAL A 61 5.28 20.02 -4.81
CA VAL A 61 5.91 21.30 -4.42
C VAL A 61 6.68 21.87 -5.60
N ASN A 62 7.32 21.02 -6.39
CA ASN A 62 8.01 21.39 -7.61
C ASN A 62 7.69 20.41 -8.73
N VAL A 63 7.52 20.94 -9.94
CA VAL A 63 7.40 20.17 -11.17
C VAL A 63 8.37 20.77 -12.18
N SER A 64 9.28 19.96 -12.69
CA SER A 64 10.24 20.32 -13.72
C SER A 64 10.28 19.26 -14.82
N GLU A 65 10.95 19.59 -15.92
CA GLU A 65 11.14 18.69 -17.05
C GLU A 65 12.65 18.55 -17.31
N VAL A 66 13.14 17.31 -17.34
CA VAL A 66 14.56 17.00 -17.56
C VAL A 66 14.63 15.82 -18.53
N ASN A 67 15.29 16.00 -19.68
CA ASN A 67 15.45 14.95 -20.70
C ASN A 67 14.12 14.27 -21.08
N GLU A 68 13.08 15.07 -21.38
CA GLU A 68 11.72 14.60 -21.72
C GLU A 68 11.01 13.81 -20.59
N GLN A 69 11.54 13.87 -19.36
CA GLN A 69 10.92 13.27 -18.18
C GLN A 69 10.35 14.35 -17.28
N GLN A 70 9.15 14.10 -16.77
CA GLN A 70 8.57 14.92 -15.71
C GLN A 70 9.26 14.56 -14.39
N VAL A 71 9.84 15.55 -13.71
CA VAL A 71 10.50 15.37 -12.42
C VAL A 71 9.71 16.15 -11.38
N ILE A 72 9.23 15.46 -10.36
CA ILE A 72 8.35 16.02 -9.33
C ILE A 72 8.97 15.84 -7.95
N THR A 73 8.99 16.92 -7.18
CA THR A 73 9.24 16.90 -5.75
C THR A 73 7.91 17.06 -5.03
N LEU A 74 7.56 16.10 -4.19
CA LEU A 74 6.33 16.05 -3.41
C LEU A 74 6.48 16.77 -2.07
N ASP A 75 5.38 17.06 -1.38
CA ASP A 75 5.35 17.67 -0.04
C ASP A 75 5.53 16.68 1.11
N THR A 76 5.94 15.46 0.79
CA THR A 76 6.06 14.33 1.71
C THR A 76 7.34 13.57 1.45
N SER A 77 7.80 12.79 2.44
CA SER A 77 8.99 11.96 2.34
C SER A 77 8.64 10.48 2.47
N ILE A 78 9.17 9.64 1.59
CA ILE A 78 9.01 8.20 1.69
C ILE A 78 9.77 7.66 2.90
N TYR A 79 10.90 8.28 3.22
CA TYR A 79 11.79 7.88 4.31
C TYR A 79 11.11 8.04 5.67
N THR A 80 10.37 9.13 5.88
CA THR A 80 9.68 9.37 7.15
C THR A 80 8.35 8.61 7.25
N ASN A 81 7.62 8.47 6.14
CA ASN A 81 6.23 7.99 6.19
C ASN A 81 6.08 6.50 5.90
N THR A 82 6.92 5.91 5.06
CA THR A 82 6.73 4.53 4.59
C THR A 82 8.06 3.79 4.42
N LEU A 83 8.93 3.81 5.44
CA LEU A 83 10.26 3.18 5.37
C LEU A 83 10.22 1.68 5.01
N TRP A 84 9.18 0.98 5.46
CA TRP A 84 9.01 -0.47 5.29
C TRP A 84 8.06 -0.85 4.14
N PHE A 85 7.59 0.12 3.35
CA PHE A 85 6.60 -0.11 2.30
C PHE A 85 6.73 0.92 1.18
N VAL A 86 6.77 0.46 -0.07
CA VAL A 86 6.75 1.38 -1.22
C VAL A 86 5.30 1.63 -1.61
N PRO A 87 4.76 2.85 -1.45
CA PRO A 87 3.38 3.12 -1.79
C PRO A 87 3.13 2.96 -3.29
N HIS A 88 1.92 2.52 -3.58
CA HIS A 88 1.40 2.41 -4.94
C HIS A 88 0.56 3.64 -5.25
N ILE A 89 0.84 4.26 -6.39
CA ILE A 89 0.00 5.35 -6.89
C ILE A 89 -1.31 4.73 -7.38
N ILE A 90 -2.41 5.21 -6.82
CA ILE A 90 -3.77 4.80 -7.16
C ILE A 90 -4.29 5.72 -8.25
N THR A 91 -4.16 7.03 -8.07
CA THR A 91 -4.65 8.01 -9.04
C THR A 91 -3.97 9.37 -8.89
N THR A 92 -4.25 10.25 -9.85
CA THR A 92 -3.87 11.66 -9.80
C THR A 92 -5.12 12.51 -9.93
N LEU A 93 -5.20 13.59 -9.15
CA LEU A 93 -6.29 14.56 -9.17
C LEU A 93 -5.79 15.86 -9.82
N ASN A 94 -6.70 16.55 -10.51
CA ASN A 94 -6.45 17.86 -11.13
C ASN A 94 -5.20 17.89 -12.04
N SER A 95 -5.04 16.88 -12.89
CA SER A 95 -3.96 16.89 -13.90
C SER A 95 -4.24 17.95 -14.97
N SER A 96 -3.19 18.58 -15.50
CA SER A 96 -3.35 19.62 -16.53
C SER A 96 -3.54 19.05 -17.94
N SER A 97 -3.26 17.76 -18.13
CA SER A 97 -3.45 17.03 -19.38
C SER A 97 -3.75 15.55 -19.10
N LYS A 98 -4.24 14.84 -20.13
CA LYS A 98 -4.34 13.38 -20.15
C LYS A 98 -3.12 12.70 -20.76
N GLU A 99 -2.27 13.47 -21.46
CA GLU A 99 -1.01 12.99 -22.03
C GLU A 99 -0.10 12.48 -20.91
N ARG A 100 0.52 11.31 -21.14
CA ARG A 100 1.32 10.63 -20.13
C ARG A 100 2.81 10.77 -20.39
N TYR A 101 3.54 11.06 -19.33
CA TYR A 101 4.98 11.29 -19.33
C TYR A 101 5.69 10.25 -18.47
N SER A 102 6.92 9.91 -18.84
CA SER A 102 7.83 9.20 -17.94
C SER A 102 8.15 10.12 -16.77
N THR A 103 7.71 9.75 -15.58
CA THR A 103 7.77 10.61 -14.39
C THR A 103 8.67 10.02 -13.30
N ILE A 104 9.49 10.88 -12.71
CA ILE A 104 10.27 10.62 -11.49
C ILE A 104 9.62 11.37 -10.33
N LEU A 105 9.38 10.68 -9.22
CA LEU A 105 8.81 11.21 -7.99
C LEU A 105 9.84 11.17 -6.86
N TYR A 106 10.18 12.35 -6.36
CA TYR A 106 11.03 12.58 -5.20
C TYR A 106 10.20 13.03 -4.00
N GLY A 107 10.67 12.69 -2.79
CA GLY A 107 10.18 13.31 -1.57
C GLY A 107 10.81 14.69 -1.32
N ASN A 108 10.37 15.35 -0.25
CA ASN A 108 10.77 16.72 0.07
C ASN A 108 12.13 16.86 0.78
N THR A 109 12.82 15.76 1.10
CA THR A 109 14.11 15.84 1.81
C THR A 109 15.29 15.83 0.84
N CYS A 110 16.47 16.28 1.30
CA CYS A 110 17.72 16.15 0.57
C CYS A 110 18.33 14.75 0.62
N TYR A 111 17.64 13.76 1.21
CA TYR A 111 18.13 12.39 1.31
C TYR A 111 18.06 11.71 -0.07
N GLU A 112 19.17 11.13 -0.51
CA GLU A 112 19.34 10.60 -1.86
C GLU A 112 18.43 9.40 -2.18
N HIS A 113 17.89 8.74 -1.15
CA HIS A 113 16.93 7.64 -1.28
C HIS A 113 15.49 8.06 -1.00
N ASP A 114 15.21 9.36 -0.82
CA ASP A 114 13.85 9.89 -0.70
C ASP A 114 13.15 9.92 -2.07
N LYS A 115 12.92 8.72 -2.62
CA LYS A 115 12.46 8.47 -3.98
C LYS A 115 11.26 7.55 -3.94
N TYR A 116 10.11 8.04 -4.40
CA TYR A 116 8.90 7.23 -4.49
C TYR A 116 8.94 6.27 -5.69
N LYS A 117 9.21 6.79 -6.89
CA LYS A 117 9.31 6.02 -8.15
C LYS A 117 10.22 6.74 -9.15
N MET A 118 11.01 5.98 -9.91
CA MET A 118 11.94 6.56 -10.90
C MET A 118 11.39 6.56 -12.34
N LYS A 119 10.40 5.74 -12.67
CA LYS A 119 9.83 5.66 -14.03
C LYS A 119 8.37 5.22 -13.95
N VAL A 120 7.49 6.16 -13.60
CA VAL A 120 6.05 5.92 -13.60
C VAL A 120 5.38 6.73 -14.70
N SER A 121 4.43 6.13 -15.41
CA SER A 121 3.67 6.81 -16.45
C SER A 121 2.51 7.58 -15.82
N LEU A 122 2.64 8.90 -15.70
CA LEU A 122 1.65 9.79 -15.10
C LEU A 122 1.22 10.87 -16.08
N PRO A 123 -0.02 11.40 -15.95
CA PRO A 123 -0.43 12.57 -16.70
C PRO A 123 0.42 13.79 -16.30
N ARG A 124 0.41 14.85 -17.12
CA ARG A 124 1.08 16.10 -16.73
C ARG A 124 0.49 16.66 -15.44
N LEU A 125 1.32 16.70 -14.39
CA LEU A 125 0.95 17.31 -13.11
C LEU A 125 1.46 18.75 -12.99
N THR A 126 0.84 19.51 -12.09
CA THR A 126 1.21 20.88 -11.71
C THR A 126 1.22 20.98 -10.17
N GLN A 127 1.63 22.12 -9.63
CA GLN A 127 1.56 22.37 -8.17
C GLN A 127 0.14 22.32 -7.59
N ASN A 128 -0.89 22.47 -8.44
CA ASN A 128 -2.30 22.36 -8.03
C ASN A 128 -2.86 20.92 -8.14
N SER A 129 -2.04 19.98 -8.62
CA SER A 129 -2.41 18.58 -8.71
C SER A 129 -2.23 17.86 -7.36
N SER A 130 -2.84 16.69 -7.23
CA SER A 130 -2.58 15.79 -6.10
C SER A 130 -2.34 14.37 -6.60
N ILE A 131 -1.57 13.61 -5.84
CA ILE A 131 -1.31 12.19 -6.06
C ILE A 131 -1.88 11.43 -4.87
N VAL A 132 -2.60 10.35 -5.16
CA VAL A 132 -3.17 9.42 -4.20
C VAL A 132 -2.53 8.06 -4.38
#